data_AF-A0A5C7UDH0-F1
#
_entry.id   AF-A0A5C7UDH0-F1
#
_cell.length_a   1.000
_cell.length_b   1.000
_cell.length_c   1.000
_cell.angle_alpha   90.00
_cell.angle_beta   90.00
_cell.angle_gamma   90.00
#
_symmetry.space_group_name_H-M   'P 1'
#
loop_
_entity.id
_entity.type
_entity.pdbx_description
1 polymer ?
#
loop_
_entity_poly.entity_id
_entity_poly.type
_entity_poly.pdbx_seq_one_letter_code
_entity_poly.pdbx_strand_id
1 'polypeptide(L)'
;MRETALRVYPRGFMGSATKDAPMRTAKGGGFTVSQLYRADSNQLEPLGSTNPEIDSLYQLMSTTPLVIGDIGFKEKVISEALVAFGTDHLSSWVDYQNKSPYLGDLHKEFITDTLCFIATGKRRMSLFTWISLLDDKGRNDGKNLSVKEPRGLVTEYEKNMISSWFEGHGRLKPHIVDSINEWLMQDNGLNDLVVTLAILFGEFKDGSFKSNKIAS
;
A
#
# COMPACT_ATOMS: atom_id res chain seq x y z
N MET A 1 -5.37 -11.98 -20.58
CA MET A 1 -5.22 -11.38 -19.24
C MET A 1 -4.04 -10.42 -19.29
N ARG A 2 -4.18 -9.18 -18.81
CA ARG A 2 -3.03 -8.26 -18.72
C ARG A 2 -2.39 -8.48 -17.35
N GLU A 3 -1.28 -9.19 -17.34
CA GLU A 3 -0.39 -9.22 -16.20
C GLU A 3 0.20 -7.81 -16.05
N THR A 4 -0.31 -7.04 -15.09
CA THR A 4 0.21 -5.70 -14.79
C THR A 4 1.55 -5.84 -14.10
N ALA A 5 2.57 -5.17 -14.65
CA ALA A 5 3.88 -5.13 -14.00
C ALA A 5 3.72 -4.57 -12.58
N LEU A 6 4.37 -5.19 -11.60
CA LEU A 6 4.35 -4.75 -10.21
C LEU A 6 5.58 -3.89 -9.89
N ARG A 7 5.42 -2.96 -8.96
CA ARG A 7 6.50 -2.13 -8.42
C ARG A 7 6.40 -2.00 -6.91
N VAL A 8 7.52 -1.62 -6.29
CA VAL A 8 7.58 -1.25 -4.87
C VAL A 8 7.38 0.25 -4.73
N TYR A 9 6.47 0.66 -3.85
CA TYR A 9 6.13 2.04 -3.51
C TYR A 9 7.00 2.60 -2.37
N PRO A 10 7.00 3.92 -2.09
CA PRO A 10 7.92 4.55 -1.14
C PRO A 10 7.96 3.90 0.26
N ARG A 11 6.83 3.39 0.75
CA ARG A 11 6.77 2.71 2.06
C ARG A 11 7.10 1.23 2.01
N GLY A 12 7.49 0.67 0.87
CA GLY A 12 7.88 -0.75 0.73
C GLY A 12 6.74 -1.70 0.36
N PHE A 13 5.51 -1.19 0.19
CA PHE A 13 4.38 -1.97 -0.32
C PHE A 13 4.47 -2.18 -1.83
N MET A 14 3.99 -3.33 -2.30
CA MET A 14 3.91 -3.61 -3.74
C MET A 14 2.53 -3.26 -4.30
N GLY A 15 2.50 -2.82 -5.56
CA GLY A 15 1.27 -2.58 -6.32
C GLY A 15 1.55 -2.47 -7.81
N SER A 16 0.53 -2.11 -8.58
CA SER A 16 0.62 -1.95 -10.03
C SER A 16 1.59 -0.84 -10.42
N ALA A 17 2.40 -1.07 -11.45
CA ALA A 17 3.12 -0.02 -12.13
C ALA A 17 2.12 0.80 -12.96
N THR A 18 1.72 1.96 -12.44
CA THR A 18 0.87 2.90 -13.17
C THR A 18 1.56 3.40 -14.44
N LYS A 19 0.76 3.74 -15.47
CA LYS A 19 1.24 4.07 -16.83
C LYS A 19 2.22 5.26 -16.88
N ASP A 20 2.14 6.17 -15.91
CA ASP A 20 2.92 7.42 -15.89
C ASP A 20 4.08 7.40 -14.90
N ALA A 21 4.29 6.28 -14.20
CA ALA A 21 5.52 6.09 -13.46
C ALA A 21 6.68 5.97 -14.46
N PRO A 22 7.84 6.61 -14.24
CA PRO A 22 9.03 6.31 -15.01
C PRO A 22 9.36 4.84 -14.77
N MET A 23 8.86 3.99 -15.66
CA MET A 23 9.24 2.60 -15.76
C MET A 23 10.69 2.66 -16.23
N ARG A 24 11.62 2.65 -15.28
CA ARG A 24 13.00 2.31 -15.62
C ARG A 24 12.95 0.87 -16.05
N THR A 25 12.76 0.69 -17.35
CA THR A 25 12.89 -0.59 -18.02
C THR A 25 14.29 -1.08 -17.71
N ALA A 26 14.40 -2.01 -16.76
CA ALA A 26 15.46 -2.99 -16.84
C ALA A 26 15.38 -3.55 -18.25
N LYS A 27 16.45 -3.38 -19.03
CA LYS A 27 16.51 -3.87 -20.40
C LYS A 27 16.21 -5.37 -20.40
N GLY A 28 15.03 -5.72 -20.91
CA GLY A 28 14.67 -7.06 -21.34
C GLY A 28 14.34 -8.07 -20.23
N GLY A 29 13.08 -8.50 -20.21
CA GLY A 29 12.64 -9.69 -19.50
C GLY A 29 11.55 -9.37 -18.48
N GLY A 30 10.36 -9.95 -18.67
CA GLY A 30 9.33 -9.93 -17.64
C GLY A 30 9.91 -10.41 -16.31
N PHE A 31 9.50 -9.76 -15.23
CA PHE A 31 9.91 -10.15 -13.88
C PHE A 31 9.33 -11.53 -13.57
N THR A 32 10.11 -12.58 -13.80
CA THR A 32 9.80 -13.91 -13.26
C THR A 32 10.14 -13.93 -11.77
N VAL A 33 9.30 -14.58 -10.96
CA VAL A 33 9.43 -14.75 -9.50
C VAL A 33 10.84 -15.20 -9.07
N SER A 34 11.56 -15.91 -9.94
CA SER A 34 12.94 -16.37 -9.76
C SER A 34 14.02 -15.26 -9.77
N GLN A 35 13.74 -14.06 -10.29
CA GLN A 35 14.67 -12.93 -10.28
C GLN A 35 14.68 -12.17 -8.94
N LEU A 36 13.61 -12.25 -8.14
CA LEU A 36 13.55 -11.66 -6.80
C LEU A 36 14.45 -12.40 -5.79
N TYR A 37 14.75 -13.68 -6.03
CA TYR A 37 15.59 -14.51 -5.15
C TYR A 37 17.10 -14.35 -5.40
N ARG A 38 17.53 -13.61 -6.43
CA ARG A 38 18.95 -13.52 -6.84
C ARG A 38 19.59 -12.15 -6.65
N ALA A 39 18.86 -11.17 -6.13
CA ALA A 39 19.44 -9.86 -5.85
C ALA A 39 20.33 -9.97 -4.60
N ASP A 40 21.64 -10.05 -4.84
CA ASP A 40 22.67 -9.66 -3.90
C ASP A 40 22.25 -8.38 -3.16
N SER A 41 22.53 -8.30 -1.87
CA SER A 41 22.17 -7.19 -0.96
C SER A 41 22.65 -5.79 -1.41
N ASN A 42 23.40 -5.71 -2.50
CA ASN A 42 23.91 -4.49 -3.11
C ASN A 42 23.06 -3.97 -4.29
N GLN A 43 21.93 -4.60 -4.64
CA GLN A 43 21.05 -4.20 -5.76
C GLN A 43 19.58 -4.02 -5.36
N LEU A 44 19.31 -3.52 -4.14
CA LEU A 44 17.95 -3.06 -3.83
C LEU A 44 17.66 -1.82 -4.70
N GLU A 45 16.82 -2.00 -5.72
CA GLU A 45 16.34 -0.91 -6.58
C GLU A 45 15.81 0.25 -5.72
N PRO A 46 16.06 1.51 -6.09
CA PRO A 46 15.49 2.64 -5.37
C PRO A 46 13.96 2.51 -5.34
N LEU A 47 13.38 2.76 -4.17
CA LEU A 47 11.92 2.74 -3.95
C LEU A 47 11.24 3.55 -5.06
N GLY A 48 10.19 2.98 -5.66
CA GLY A 48 9.50 3.57 -6.80
C GLY A 48 8.81 4.90 -6.45
N SER A 49 8.49 5.69 -7.48
CA SER A 49 7.69 6.92 -7.33
C SER A 49 6.28 6.62 -6.80
N THR A 50 5.63 7.64 -6.24
CA THR A 50 4.27 7.53 -5.71
C THR A 50 3.24 7.32 -6.84
N ASN A 51 1.99 7.01 -6.48
CA ASN A 51 0.86 7.13 -7.40
C ASN A 51 0.30 8.57 -7.29
N PRO A 52 0.53 9.44 -8.29
CA PRO A 52 0.09 10.83 -8.23
C PRO A 52 -1.43 11.00 -8.21
N GLU A 53 -2.19 10.06 -8.76
CA GLU A 53 -3.66 10.09 -8.72
C GLU A 53 -4.17 9.83 -7.30
N ILE A 54 -3.55 8.88 -6.58
CA ILE A 54 -3.86 8.60 -5.18
C ILE A 54 -3.48 9.80 -4.30
N ASP A 55 -2.31 10.41 -4.55
CA ASP A 55 -1.90 11.64 -3.86
C ASP A 55 -2.92 12.76 -4.07
N SER A 56 -3.40 12.93 -5.30
CA SER A 56 -4.41 13.93 -5.66
C SER A 56 -5.76 13.67 -4.98
N LEU A 57 -6.21 12.41 -4.94
CA LEU A 57 -7.44 12.00 -4.25
C LEU A 57 -7.36 12.27 -2.74
N TYR A 58 -6.23 11.90 -2.13
CA TYR A 58 -5.99 12.15 -0.71
C TYR A 58 -5.94 13.64 -0.38
N GLN A 59 -5.25 14.45 -1.21
CA GLN A 59 -5.20 15.90 -1.05
C GLN A 59 -6.57 16.54 -1.22
N LEU A 60 -7.35 16.13 -2.22
CA LEU A 60 -8.69 16.64 -2.46
C LEU A 60 -9.61 16.36 -1.27
N MET A 61 -9.58 15.13 -0.74
CA MET A 61 -10.33 14.76 0.46
C MET A 61 -9.89 15.56 1.69
N SER A 62 -8.59 15.78 1.85
CA SER A 62 -8.03 16.50 3.01
C SER A 62 -8.35 18.00 2.98
N THR A 63 -8.38 18.61 1.79
CA THR A 63 -8.67 20.04 1.61
C THR A 63 -10.16 20.34 1.51
N THR A 64 -10.95 19.39 1.00
CA THR A 64 -12.39 19.54 0.78
C THR A 64 -13.15 18.33 1.35
N PRO A 65 -13.36 18.26 2.68
CA PRO A 65 -13.97 17.06 3.31
C PRO A 65 -15.36 16.69 2.78
N LEU A 66 -16.12 17.67 2.27
CA LEU A 66 -17.45 17.44 1.67
C LEU A 66 -17.41 16.61 0.38
N VAL A 67 -16.23 16.45 -0.25
CA VAL A 67 -16.06 15.66 -1.46
C VAL A 67 -16.37 14.17 -1.25
N ILE A 68 -16.34 13.69 0.00
CA ILE A 68 -16.70 12.30 0.37
C ILE A 68 -18.17 11.99 0.00
N GLY A 69 -19.04 13.00 -0.05
CA GLY A 69 -20.43 12.85 -0.49
C GLY A 69 -20.59 12.73 -2.01
N ASP A 70 -19.61 13.17 -2.78
CA ASP A 70 -19.68 13.24 -4.24
C ASP A 70 -19.52 11.86 -4.88
N ILE A 71 -20.41 11.55 -5.84
CA ILE A 71 -20.39 10.26 -6.53
C ILE A 71 -19.21 10.15 -7.50
N GLY A 72 -18.84 11.24 -8.17
CA GLY A 72 -17.71 11.25 -9.09
C GLY A 72 -16.38 11.01 -8.36
N PHE A 73 -16.24 11.57 -7.17
CA PHE A 73 -15.11 11.29 -6.28
C PHE A 73 -15.06 9.80 -5.89
N LYS A 74 -16.19 9.22 -5.46
CA LYS A 74 -16.27 7.78 -5.13
C LYS A 74 -15.86 6.89 -6.29
N GLU A 75 -16.40 7.14 -7.48
CA GLU A 75 -16.07 6.39 -8.68
C GLU A 75 -14.59 6.50 -9.03
N LYS A 76 -14.00 7.69 -8.91
CA LYS A 76 -12.57 7.90 -9.13
C LYS A 76 -11.71 7.14 -8.12
N VAL A 77 -12.07 7.15 -6.84
CA VAL A 77 -11.38 6.38 -5.79
C VAL A 77 -11.43 4.88 -6.08
N ILE A 78 -12.60 4.34 -6.44
CA ILE A 78 -12.78 2.91 -6.75
C ILE A 78 -11.94 2.51 -7.96
N SER A 79 -12.04 3.29 -9.04
CA SER A 79 -11.27 3.06 -10.26
C SER A 79 -9.78 3.01 -9.95
N GLU A 80 -9.28 3.94 -9.16
CA GLU A 80 -7.86 4.02 -8.87
C GLU A 80 -7.39 3.00 -7.85
N ALA A 81 -8.24 2.57 -6.92
CA ALA A 81 -7.98 1.43 -6.06
C ALA A 81 -7.75 0.16 -6.88
N LEU A 82 -8.66 -0.14 -7.82
CA LEU A 82 -8.58 -1.32 -8.69
C LEU A 82 -7.29 -1.32 -9.53
N VAL A 83 -6.94 -0.16 -10.09
CA VAL A 83 -5.70 0.00 -10.86
C VAL A 83 -4.48 -0.18 -9.96
N ALA A 84 -4.44 0.44 -8.78
CA ALA A 84 -3.28 0.45 -7.91
C ALA A 84 -2.97 -0.91 -7.26
N PHE A 85 -3.99 -1.68 -6.88
CA PHE A 85 -3.78 -3.04 -6.38
C PHE A 85 -3.21 -3.97 -7.46
N GLY A 86 -3.57 -3.77 -8.73
CA GLY A 86 -2.94 -4.44 -9.88
C GLY A 86 -3.14 -5.96 -9.93
N THR A 87 -4.14 -6.48 -9.21
CA THR A 87 -4.44 -7.90 -9.10
C THR A 87 -5.95 -8.11 -9.08
N ASP A 88 -6.43 -9.25 -9.58
CA ASP A 88 -7.86 -9.59 -9.56
C ASP A 88 -8.35 -10.07 -8.19
N HIS A 89 -7.41 -10.47 -7.31
CA HIS A 89 -7.68 -11.07 -6.01
C HIS A 89 -6.86 -10.40 -4.91
N LEU A 90 -7.50 -10.04 -3.81
CA LEU A 90 -6.83 -9.42 -2.67
C LEU A 90 -5.78 -10.35 -2.04
N SER A 91 -6.03 -11.66 -2.04
CA SER A 91 -5.07 -12.68 -1.61
C SER A 91 -3.81 -12.68 -2.47
N SER A 92 -3.93 -12.52 -3.79
CA SER A 92 -2.77 -12.40 -4.67
C SER A 92 -1.94 -11.16 -4.36
N TRP A 93 -2.60 -10.02 -4.09
CA TRP A 93 -1.90 -8.82 -3.64
C TRP A 93 -1.12 -9.05 -2.34
N VAL A 94 -1.71 -9.74 -1.37
CA VAL A 94 -1.04 -10.15 -0.13
C VAL A 94 0.15 -11.06 -0.39
N ASP A 95 0.02 -12.04 -1.27
CA ASP A 95 1.11 -12.94 -1.65
C ASP A 95 2.28 -12.19 -2.29
N TYR A 96 2.01 -11.09 -3.00
CA TYR A 96 3.07 -10.20 -3.49
C TYR A 96 3.74 -9.45 -2.36
N GLN A 97 3.02 -9.00 -1.32
CA GLN A 97 3.65 -8.38 -0.16
C GLN A 97 4.61 -9.35 0.54
N ASN A 98 4.24 -10.63 0.67
CA ASN A 98 5.09 -11.70 1.21
C ASN A 98 6.37 -11.94 0.41
N LYS A 99 6.41 -11.50 -0.85
CA LYS A 99 7.58 -11.58 -1.74
C LYS A 99 8.40 -10.28 -1.76
N SER A 100 7.91 -9.21 -1.14
CA SER A 100 8.62 -7.91 -1.09
C SER A 100 9.82 -7.98 -0.16
N PRO A 101 11.02 -7.56 -0.58
CA PRO A 101 12.19 -7.47 0.30
C PRO A 101 12.05 -6.38 1.37
N TYR A 102 11.03 -5.52 1.26
CA TYR A 102 10.77 -4.44 2.22
C TYR A 102 9.68 -4.76 3.24
N LEU A 103 9.13 -5.99 3.23
CA LEU A 103 8.09 -6.39 4.17
C LEU A 103 8.68 -6.54 5.59
N GLY A 104 8.36 -5.58 6.46
CA GLY A 104 8.65 -5.64 7.89
C GLY A 104 7.45 -6.05 8.73
N ASP A 105 7.65 -6.16 10.05
CA ASP A 105 6.59 -6.52 10.99
C ASP A 105 5.46 -5.48 10.98
N LEU A 106 5.80 -4.19 10.93
CA LEU A 106 4.81 -3.11 10.85
C LEU A 106 3.98 -3.19 9.55
N HIS A 107 4.57 -3.62 8.43
CA HIS A 107 3.82 -3.84 7.19
C HIS A 107 2.84 -4.99 7.34
N LYS A 108 3.27 -6.11 7.93
CA LYS A 108 2.41 -7.27 8.19
C LYS A 108 1.25 -6.90 9.11
N GLU A 109 1.52 -6.14 10.18
CA GLU A 109 0.49 -5.68 11.10
C GLU A 109 -0.49 -4.70 10.42
N PHE A 110 0.00 -3.78 9.60
CA PHE A 110 -0.85 -2.86 8.85
C PHE A 110 -1.74 -3.59 7.83
N ILE A 111 -1.19 -4.56 7.11
CA ILE A 111 -1.97 -5.40 6.18
C ILE A 111 -3.04 -6.15 6.96
N THR A 112 -2.68 -6.80 8.06
CA THR A 112 -3.62 -7.54 8.91
C THR A 112 -4.73 -6.62 9.46
N ASP A 113 -4.37 -5.42 9.91
CA ASP A 113 -5.33 -4.42 10.39
C ASP A 113 -6.28 -3.94 9.27
N THR A 114 -5.75 -3.82 8.06
CA THR A 114 -6.53 -3.47 6.86
C THR A 114 -7.52 -4.58 6.51
N LEU A 115 -7.09 -5.84 6.49
CA LEU A 115 -7.97 -6.98 6.28
C LEU A 115 -9.06 -7.08 7.37
N CYS A 116 -8.68 -6.81 8.62
CA CYS A 116 -9.61 -6.73 9.75
C CYS A 116 -10.66 -5.64 9.56
N PHE A 117 -10.27 -4.46 9.10
CA PHE A 117 -11.22 -3.40 8.80
C PHE A 117 -12.19 -3.81 7.68
N ILE A 118 -11.71 -4.37 6.57
CA ILE A 118 -12.58 -4.82 5.47
C ILE A 118 -13.63 -5.81 5.98
N ALA A 119 -13.24 -6.77 6.81
CA ALA A 119 -14.15 -7.83 7.26
C ALA A 119 -15.07 -7.42 8.44
N THR A 120 -14.69 -6.42 9.24
CA THR A 120 -15.36 -6.13 10.53
C THR A 120 -15.74 -4.66 10.74
N GLY A 121 -15.24 -3.76 9.90
CA GLY A 121 -15.38 -2.31 10.07
C GLY A 121 -14.54 -1.72 11.20
N LYS A 122 -13.65 -2.52 11.82
CA LYS A 122 -12.86 -2.09 12.98
C LYS A 122 -11.36 -2.11 12.69
N ARG A 123 -10.74 -0.96 12.94
CA ARG A 123 -9.27 -0.81 13.01
C ARG A 123 -8.78 -1.07 14.44
N ARG A 124 -7.60 -1.67 14.58
CA ARG A 124 -6.86 -1.83 15.83
C ARG A 124 -6.22 -0.51 16.27
N MET A 125 -5.83 0.34 15.31
CA MET A 125 -5.29 1.67 15.58
C MET A 125 -5.68 2.68 14.49
N SER A 126 -5.54 3.96 14.79
CA SER A 126 -5.86 5.01 13.81
C SER A 126 -4.92 4.96 12.61
N LEU A 127 -5.43 5.31 11.42
CA LEU A 127 -4.61 5.39 10.21
C LEU A 127 -3.48 6.43 10.34
N PHE A 128 -3.71 7.52 11.08
CA PHE A 128 -2.66 8.51 11.39
C PHE A 128 -1.53 7.93 12.22
N THR A 129 -1.84 7.03 13.16
CA THR A 129 -0.82 6.27 13.90
C THR A 129 -0.03 5.37 12.96
N TRP A 130 -0.71 4.66 12.05
CA TRP A 130 -0.04 3.85 11.02
C TRP A 130 0.87 4.67 10.12
N ILE A 131 0.42 5.86 9.70
CA ILE A 131 1.25 6.78 8.93
C ILE A 131 2.53 7.08 9.68
N SER A 132 2.45 7.48 10.96
CA SER A 132 3.66 7.77 11.76
C SER A 132 4.57 6.57 11.98
N LEU A 133 4.01 5.36 12.13
CA LEU A 133 4.79 4.13 12.33
C LEU A 133 5.48 3.65 11.05
N LEU A 134 4.85 3.87 9.89
CA LEU A 134 5.36 3.48 8.58
C LEU A 134 6.17 4.59 7.89
N ASP A 135 6.10 5.82 8.39
CA ASP A 135 6.88 6.98 7.93
C ASP A 135 8.28 6.94 8.56
N ASP A 136 9.14 6.09 7.99
CA ASP A 136 10.56 6.03 8.33
C ASP A 136 11.29 7.29 7.82
N LYS A 137 11.20 8.40 8.56
CA LYS A 137 12.12 9.55 8.40
C LYS A 137 13.61 9.16 8.56
N GLY A 138 13.91 7.94 8.99
CA GLY A 138 15.24 7.35 9.10
C GLY A 138 15.78 6.63 7.85
N ARG A 139 15.02 6.50 6.76
CA ARG A 139 15.54 5.93 5.48
C ARG A 139 16.26 6.93 4.58
N ASN A 140 16.15 8.24 4.87
CA ASN A 140 16.74 9.31 4.06
C ASN A 140 18.19 9.69 4.42
N ASP A 141 18.73 9.16 5.52
CA ASP A 141 20.15 9.33 5.83
C ASP A 141 20.91 8.11 5.30
N GLY A 142 21.32 8.17 4.03
CA GLY A 142 22.12 7.18 3.30
C GLY A 142 23.51 6.87 3.90
N LYS A 143 23.67 6.98 5.22
CA LYS A 143 24.89 6.67 5.96
C LYS A 143 24.69 5.88 7.25
N ASN A 144 23.46 5.61 7.73
CA ASN A 144 23.26 4.91 9.01
C ASN A 144 22.16 3.85 9.03
N LEU A 145 21.87 3.22 7.90
CA LEU A 145 21.47 1.82 7.95
C LEU A 145 22.76 1.01 7.84
N SER A 146 23.37 0.76 8.99
CA SER A 146 23.82 -0.61 9.23
C SER A 146 22.67 -1.48 8.77
N VAL A 147 22.92 -2.20 7.68
CA VAL A 147 22.17 -3.35 7.27
C VAL A 147 22.02 -4.19 8.53
N LYS A 148 20.94 -3.96 9.29
CA LYS A 148 20.37 -5.05 10.06
C LYS A 148 20.03 -6.01 8.95
N GLU A 149 20.86 -7.05 8.91
CA GLU A 149 20.85 -8.17 8.01
C GLU A 149 19.46 -8.44 7.45
N PRO A 150 19.32 -8.95 6.22
CA PRO A 150 18.03 -9.51 5.78
C PRO A 150 17.55 -10.40 6.93
N ARG A 151 16.53 -9.95 7.69
CA ARG A 151 16.14 -10.63 8.93
C ARG A 151 15.87 -12.05 8.48
N GLY A 152 16.70 -12.96 9.00
CA GLY A 152 16.93 -14.26 8.39
C GLY A 152 15.61 -14.91 8.04
N LEU A 153 15.51 -15.41 6.82
CA LEU A 153 14.48 -16.34 6.37
C LEU A 153 13.11 -16.06 6.98
N VAL A 154 12.30 -15.20 6.35
CA VAL A 154 10.86 -15.10 6.64
C VAL A 154 10.35 -16.52 6.89
N THR A 155 10.02 -16.82 8.15
CA THR A 155 9.71 -18.19 8.55
C THR A 155 8.48 -18.63 7.76
N GLU A 156 8.31 -19.93 7.46
CA GLU A 156 7.07 -20.40 6.81
C GLU A 156 5.82 -19.96 7.58
N TYR A 157 5.94 -19.83 8.91
CA TYR A 157 4.91 -19.28 9.77
C TYR A 157 4.54 -17.83 9.42
N GLU A 158 5.53 -16.96 9.17
CA GLU A 158 5.29 -15.57 8.77
C GLU A 158 4.75 -15.43 7.35
N LYS A 159 5.15 -16.34 6.42
CA LYS A 159 4.57 -16.38 5.07
C LYS A 159 3.10 -16.77 5.08
N ASN A 160 2.71 -17.64 6.01
CA ASN A 160 1.36 -18.19 6.09
C ASN A 160 0.42 -17.39 7.02
N MET A 161 0.91 -16.42 7.79
CA MET A 161 0.07 -15.71 8.77
C MET A 161 -1.06 -14.90 8.10
N ILE A 162 -0.78 -14.24 6.97
CA ILE A 162 -1.81 -13.45 6.29
C ILE A 162 -2.73 -14.35 5.44
N SER A 163 -2.19 -15.41 4.83
CA SER A 163 -2.99 -16.39 4.08
C SER A 163 -3.93 -17.20 4.99
N SER A 164 -3.46 -17.59 6.19
CA SER A 164 -4.29 -18.24 7.22
C SER A 164 -5.37 -17.32 7.79
N TRP A 165 -5.17 -15.99 7.74
CA TRP A 165 -6.21 -15.02 8.10
C TRP A 165 -7.40 -15.12 7.13
N PHE A 166 -7.15 -15.28 5.82
CA PHE A 166 -8.21 -15.51 4.82
C PHE A 166 -8.93 -16.84 5.04
N GLU A 167 -8.18 -17.91 5.32
CA GLU A 167 -8.73 -19.24 5.57
C GLU A 167 -9.55 -19.31 6.86
N GLY A 168 -9.10 -18.65 7.92
CA GLY A 168 -9.73 -18.68 9.25
C GLY A 168 -10.91 -17.73 9.44
N HIS A 169 -10.96 -16.62 8.70
CA HIS A 169 -12.02 -15.62 8.88
C HIS A 169 -13.17 -15.70 7.88
N GLY A 170 -13.10 -16.52 6.83
CA GLY A 170 -14.24 -16.97 5.99
C GLY A 170 -15.13 -15.88 5.38
N ARG A 171 -14.79 -14.60 5.59
CA ARG A 171 -15.62 -13.44 5.28
C ARG A 171 -15.06 -12.62 4.15
N LEU A 172 -13.74 -12.59 3.97
CA LEU A 172 -13.17 -11.85 2.85
C LEU A 172 -13.49 -12.53 1.54
N LYS A 173 -13.99 -11.70 0.63
CA LYS A 173 -14.27 -12.12 -0.74
C LYS A 173 -12.95 -12.25 -1.50
N PRO A 174 -12.81 -13.28 -2.34
CA PRO A 174 -11.55 -13.56 -3.01
C PRO A 174 -11.19 -12.46 -4.02
N HIS A 175 -12.18 -11.86 -4.68
CA HIS A 175 -11.97 -10.83 -5.68
C HIS A 175 -11.74 -9.44 -5.08
N ILE A 176 -10.82 -8.69 -5.70
CA ILE A 176 -10.49 -7.33 -5.26
C ILE A 176 -11.69 -6.38 -5.32
N VAL A 177 -12.54 -6.54 -6.33
CA VAL A 177 -13.76 -5.74 -6.52
C VAL A 177 -14.70 -5.95 -5.34
N ASP A 178 -14.93 -7.20 -4.96
CA ASP A 178 -15.78 -7.54 -3.83
C ASP A 178 -15.17 -7.06 -2.51
N SER A 179 -13.85 -7.17 -2.35
CA SER A 179 -13.15 -6.65 -1.18
C SER A 179 -13.29 -5.13 -1.05
N ILE A 180 -13.18 -4.39 -2.15
CA ILE A 180 -13.40 -2.93 -2.17
C ILE A 180 -14.87 -2.61 -1.84
N ASN A 181 -15.82 -3.38 -2.35
CA ASN A 181 -17.23 -3.21 -1.98
C ASN A 181 -17.45 -3.43 -0.49
N GLU A 182 -16.91 -4.50 0.10
CA GLU A 182 -16.97 -4.75 1.56
C GLU A 182 -16.32 -3.63 2.36
N TRP A 183 -15.21 -3.09 1.87
CA TRP A 183 -14.54 -1.94 2.46
C TRP A 183 -15.46 -0.71 2.50
N LEU A 184 -16.12 -0.40 1.39
CA LEU A 184 -17.01 0.76 1.27
C LEU A 184 -18.31 0.61 2.07
N MET A 185 -18.71 -0.62 2.39
CA MET A 185 -19.88 -0.90 3.24
C MET A 185 -19.62 -0.64 4.73
N GLN A 186 -18.36 -0.45 5.14
CA GLN A 186 -18.02 -0.13 6.53
C GLN A 186 -18.30 1.34 6.86
N ASP A 187 -18.51 1.62 8.15
CA ASP A 187 -18.56 2.98 8.66
C ASP A 187 -17.26 3.73 8.31
N ASN A 188 -17.38 4.91 7.71
CA ASN A 188 -16.25 5.68 7.15
C ASN A 188 -15.41 4.93 6.10
N GLY A 189 -15.95 3.88 5.47
CA GLY A 189 -15.22 3.02 4.53
C GLY A 189 -14.54 3.75 3.37
N LEU A 190 -15.18 4.76 2.78
CA LEU A 190 -14.56 5.56 1.72
C LEU A 190 -13.36 6.37 2.22
N ASN A 191 -13.48 7.01 3.38
CA ASN A 191 -12.39 7.78 3.97
C ASN A 191 -11.20 6.85 4.30
N ASP A 192 -11.50 5.74 4.96
CA ASP A 192 -10.54 4.71 5.32
C ASP A 192 -9.81 4.15 4.08
N LEU A 193 -10.54 3.88 3.00
CA LEU A 193 -9.97 3.42 1.73
C LEU A 193 -9.00 4.47 1.16
N VAL A 194 -9.39 5.75 1.05
CA VAL A 194 -8.53 6.80 0.50
C VAL A 194 -7.24 6.96 1.32
N VAL A 195 -7.35 6.99 2.65
CA VAL A 195 -6.18 7.11 3.52
C VAL A 195 -5.30 5.86 3.42
N THR A 196 -5.89 4.66 3.36
CA THR A 196 -5.12 3.41 3.20
C THR A 196 -4.40 3.36 1.86
N LEU A 197 -5.05 3.75 0.76
CA LEU A 197 -4.40 3.87 -0.55
C LEU A 197 -3.24 4.87 -0.50
N ALA A 198 -3.39 5.99 0.20
CA ALA A 198 -2.30 6.96 0.37
C ALA A 198 -1.12 6.39 1.18
N ILE A 199 -1.37 5.53 2.19
CA ILE A 199 -0.33 4.81 2.93
C ILE A 199 0.39 3.82 2.01
N LEU A 200 -0.37 3.00 1.27
CA LEU A 200 0.16 1.94 0.42
C LEU A 200 0.92 2.47 -0.79
N PHE A 201 0.37 3.48 -1.47
CA PHE A 201 0.75 3.87 -2.83
C PHE A 201 1.08 5.35 -3.00
N GLY A 202 0.81 6.19 -1.99
CA GLY A 202 1.02 7.64 -2.05
C GLY A 202 2.22 8.15 -1.26
N GLU A 203 2.42 9.47 -1.31
CA GLU A 203 3.33 10.24 -0.47
C GLU A 203 2.54 11.01 0.59
N PHE A 204 2.89 10.82 1.86
CA PHE A 204 2.46 11.78 2.88
C PHE A 204 3.50 12.89 2.92
N LYS A 205 3.28 13.94 2.12
CA LYS A 205 4.06 15.16 2.27
C LYS A 205 3.55 15.88 3.50
N ASP A 206 4.36 15.91 4.55
CA ASP A 206 4.15 16.59 5.84
C ASP A 206 4.04 18.14 5.73
N GLY A 207 3.74 18.67 4.53
CA GLY A 207 3.82 20.09 4.19
C GLY A 207 2.49 20.78 3.86
N SER A 208 1.35 20.10 3.91
CA SER A 208 0.04 20.72 3.67
C SER A 208 -0.62 21.32 4.92
N PHE A 209 -0.12 21.03 6.12
CA PHE A 209 -0.43 21.79 7.33
C PHE A 209 0.52 22.98 7.50
N LYS A 210 0.60 23.86 6.51
CA LYS A 210 1.11 25.21 6.79
C LYS A 210 0.03 25.92 7.59
N SER A 211 0.26 26.01 8.90
CA SER A 211 -0.42 26.95 9.79
C SER A 211 -0.56 28.28 9.05
N ASN A 212 -1.79 28.71 8.77
CA ASN A 212 -2.07 30.09 8.46
C ASN A 212 -1.52 30.91 9.64
N LYS A 213 -0.32 31.48 9.47
CA LYS A 213 0.11 32.59 10.31
C LYS A 213 -0.91 33.69 10.03
N ILE A 214 -1.79 33.89 10.99
CA ILE A 214 -2.64 35.07 11.06
C ILE A 214 -1.68 36.25 11.10
N ALA A 215 -1.59 36.99 10.00
CA ALA A 215 -0.90 38.25 9.97
C ALA A 215 -1.62 39.18 10.95
N SER A 216 -0.90 39.59 11.99
CA SER A 216 -1.27 40.67 12.91
C SER A 216 -0.80 41.99 12.33
#